data_AF-M9LPF1-F1
#
_entry.id   AF-M9LPF1-F1
#
_cell.length_a   1.000
_cell.length_b   1.000
_cell.length_c   1.000
_cell.angle_alpha   90.00
_cell.angle_beta   90.00
_cell.angle_gamma   90.00
#
_symmetry.space_group_name_H-M   'P 1'
#
loop_
_entity.id
_entity.type
_entity.pdbx_description
1 polymer ?
#
loop_
_entity_poly.entity_id
_entity_poly.type
_entity_poly.pdbx_seq_one_letter_code
_entity_poly.pdbx_strand_id
1 'polypeptide(L)'
;FGTVYFGDRSRCQLRIYNKSKEIKDKRKDYFLDLYERRGMDVDRVWNVEFEIRRDYMRDFANMATGETRVFDSMDYLLRYDGLSMLWTYLVTRFVHDSAFWRVLQQGDPDKFVQCKNYLFRLRDIDTEKRREVAQIRGRLQKLVLNEELPPDADMMIEAMKKFVMMCEDYEDETERDFPEEVRKKRKRYMDIQMLKLLLSEKRKTTDDMNVLHTMQAEREALKIMRAREVRYMGEEKELMDKNKIKTPARQGSQNECGNIDE
;
A
#
# COMPACT_ATOMS: atom_id res chain seq x y z
N PHE A 1 -17.10 -30.40 -4.12
CA PHE A 1 -15.88 -29.63 -3.84
C PHE A 1 -16.17 -28.14 -4.00
N GLY A 2 -15.96 -27.33 -2.96
CA GLY A 2 -16.31 -25.90 -2.98
C GLY A 2 -15.12 -25.00 -3.34
N THR A 3 -14.09 -25.04 -2.49
CA THR A 3 -12.84 -24.30 -2.66
C THR A 3 -11.69 -25.09 -2.07
N VAL A 4 -10.53 -25.04 -2.71
CA VAL A 4 -9.26 -25.56 -2.20
C VAL A 4 -8.27 -24.41 -2.09
N TYR A 5 -7.51 -24.39 -1.00
CA TYR A 5 -6.51 -23.37 -0.71
C TYR A 5 -5.15 -24.05 -0.61
N PHE A 6 -4.14 -23.43 -1.23
CA PHE A 6 -2.75 -23.85 -1.14
C PHE A 6 -1.86 -22.66 -0.79
N GLY A 7 -0.82 -22.87 0.01
CA GLY A 7 0.04 -21.79 0.50
C GLY A 7 -0.63 -20.95 1.59
N ASP A 8 -0.08 -19.76 1.83
CA ASP A 8 -0.48 -18.90 2.95
C ASP A 8 -0.71 -17.45 2.51
N ARG A 9 -1.77 -16.84 3.06
CA ARG A 9 -2.20 -15.46 2.74
C ARG A 9 -1.17 -14.41 3.14
N SER A 10 -0.25 -14.74 4.06
CA SER A 10 0.77 -13.80 4.50
C SER A 10 1.84 -13.49 3.45
N ARG A 11 1.96 -14.30 2.38
CA ARG A 11 2.88 -14.05 1.25
C ARG A 11 2.25 -14.35 -0.11
N CYS A 12 1.82 -15.59 -0.33
CA CYS A 12 1.24 -16.06 -1.59
C CYS A 12 0.30 -17.24 -1.32
N GLN A 13 -0.97 -17.08 -1.68
CA GLN A 13 -2.00 -18.12 -1.59
C GLN A 13 -2.58 -18.40 -2.97
N LEU A 14 -2.66 -19.67 -3.33
CA LEU A 14 -3.43 -20.15 -4.47
C LEU A 14 -4.81 -20.61 -3.99
N ARG A 15 -5.85 -20.20 -4.71
CA ARG A 15 -7.23 -20.66 -4.53
C ARG A 15 -7.74 -21.30 -5.81
N ILE A 16 -8.37 -22.45 -5.67
CA ILE A 16 -9.09 -23.08 -6.76
C ILE A 16 -10.50 -23.38 -6.30
N TYR A 17 -11.49 -22.76 -6.94
CA TYR A 17 -12.86 -22.81 -6.47
C TYR A 17 -13.87 -22.89 -7.60
N ASN A 18 -15.04 -23.44 -7.26
CA ASN A 18 -16.17 -23.47 -8.17
C ASN A 18 -16.73 -22.05 -8.32
N LYS A 19 -16.44 -21.43 -9.47
CA LYS A 19 -16.79 -20.05 -9.76
C LYS A 19 -18.27 -19.90 -10.08
N SER A 20 -18.86 -20.88 -10.76
CA SER A 20 -20.29 -20.94 -11.04
C SER A 20 -21.11 -20.90 -9.75
N LYS A 21 -20.70 -21.68 -8.74
CA LYS A 21 -21.33 -21.67 -7.42
C LYS A 21 -21.15 -20.31 -6.72
N GLU A 22 -19.94 -19.75 -6.72
CA GLU A 22 -19.68 -18.44 -6.09
C GLU A 22 -20.50 -17.30 -6.72
N ILE A 23 -20.68 -17.32 -8.03
CA ILE A 23 -21.47 -16.32 -8.76
C ILE A 23 -22.94 -16.43 -8.39
N LYS A 24 -23.50 -17.65 -8.38
CA LYS A 24 -24.91 -17.88 -8.00
C LYS A 24 -25.16 -17.46 -6.55
N ASP A 25 -24.29 -17.87 -5.63
CA ASP A 25 -24.42 -17.54 -4.21
C ASP A 25 -24.35 -16.01 -3.97
N LYS A 26 -23.55 -15.29 -4.76
CA LYS A 26 -23.36 -13.83 -4.62
C LYS A 26 -24.15 -12.99 -5.62
N ARG A 27 -25.03 -13.60 -6.42
CA ARG A 27 -25.87 -12.93 -7.45
C ARG A 27 -25.05 -12.03 -8.39
N LYS A 28 -23.93 -12.56 -8.91
CA LYS A 28 -23.03 -11.83 -9.82
C LYS A 28 -23.26 -12.21 -11.28
N ASP A 29 -24.52 -12.16 -11.70
CA ASP A 29 -25.00 -12.80 -12.93
C ASP A 29 -24.35 -12.23 -14.20
N TYR A 30 -23.82 -11.00 -14.14
CA TYR A 30 -23.07 -10.36 -15.24
C TYR A 30 -21.82 -11.13 -15.71
N PHE A 31 -21.30 -12.06 -14.91
CA PHE A 31 -20.20 -12.93 -15.34
C PHE A 31 -20.67 -14.08 -16.23
N LEU A 32 -21.94 -14.49 -16.13
CA LEU A 32 -22.48 -15.62 -16.90
C LEU A 32 -22.47 -15.28 -18.41
N ASP A 33 -22.94 -14.09 -18.78
CA ASP A 33 -22.90 -13.57 -20.17
C ASP A 33 -21.47 -13.52 -20.75
N LEU A 34 -20.46 -13.28 -19.91
CA LEU A 34 -19.06 -13.29 -20.35
C LEU A 34 -18.61 -14.70 -20.70
N TYR A 35 -18.98 -15.69 -19.89
CA TYR A 35 -18.62 -17.09 -20.08
C TYR A 35 -19.34 -17.71 -21.27
N GLU A 36 -20.63 -17.43 -21.45
CA GLU A 36 -21.40 -17.90 -22.62
C GLU A 36 -20.82 -17.36 -23.92
N ARG A 37 -20.48 -16.06 -23.98
CA ARG A 37 -19.83 -15.45 -25.16
C ARG A 37 -18.46 -16.06 -25.47
N ARG A 38 -17.83 -16.71 -24.49
CA ARG A 38 -16.56 -17.42 -24.65
C ARG A 38 -16.74 -18.92 -24.92
N GLY A 39 -17.98 -19.39 -25.10
CA GLY A 39 -18.30 -20.79 -25.34
C GLY A 39 -18.09 -21.69 -24.12
N MET A 40 -18.09 -21.12 -22.91
CA MET A 40 -17.90 -21.87 -21.67
C MET A 40 -19.24 -22.35 -21.10
N ASP A 41 -19.24 -23.54 -20.49
CA ASP A 41 -20.37 -24.02 -19.70
C ASP A 41 -20.46 -23.25 -18.37
N VAL A 42 -21.43 -22.34 -18.28
CA VAL A 42 -21.67 -21.45 -17.14
C VAL A 42 -21.87 -22.17 -15.81
N ASP A 43 -22.30 -23.44 -15.83
CA ASP A 43 -22.54 -24.23 -14.62
C ASP A 43 -21.29 -24.99 -14.15
N ARG A 44 -20.22 -25.00 -14.96
CA ARG A 44 -19.01 -25.80 -14.72
C ARG A 44 -17.73 -24.98 -14.80
N VAL A 45 -17.79 -23.71 -14.41
CA VAL A 45 -16.63 -22.82 -14.37
C VAL A 45 -15.89 -22.95 -13.04
N TRP A 46 -14.59 -23.22 -13.13
CA TRP A 46 -13.65 -23.18 -12.02
C TRP A 46 -12.69 -22.01 -12.18
N ASN A 47 -12.37 -21.34 -11.08
CA ASN A 47 -11.42 -20.23 -11.08
C ASN A 47 -10.14 -20.64 -10.35
N VAL A 48 -9.00 -20.29 -10.95
CA VAL A 48 -7.66 -20.43 -10.38
C VAL A 48 -7.15 -19.03 -10.06
N GLU A 49 -6.82 -18.77 -8.81
CA GLU A 49 -6.52 -17.41 -8.32
C GLU A 49 -5.28 -17.40 -7.44
N PHE A 50 -4.34 -16.51 -7.75
CA PHE A 50 -3.20 -16.22 -6.88
C PHE A 50 -3.45 -14.91 -6.12
N GLU A 51 -3.45 -14.98 -4.80
CA GLU A 51 -3.42 -13.85 -3.89
C GLU A 51 -1.97 -13.64 -3.45
N ILE A 52 -1.35 -12.54 -3.90
CA ILE A 52 0.09 -12.30 -3.77
C ILE A 52 0.31 -10.98 -3.06
N ARG A 53 1.21 -10.97 -2.08
CA ARG A 53 1.66 -9.74 -1.43
C ARG A 53 2.89 -9.15 -2.12
N ARG A 54 3.08 -7.85 -1.94
CA ARG A 54 4.16 -7.08 -2.59
C ARG A 54 5.55 -7.61 -2.24
N ASP A 55 5.77 -8.03 -0.99
CA ASP A 55 7.01 -8.61 -0.52
C ASP A 55 7.35 -9.92 -1.24
N TYR A 56 6.35 -10.75 -1.57
CA TYR A 56 6.56 -11.95 -2.39
C TYR A 56 7.04 -11.60 -3.80
N MET A 57 6.58 -10.48 -4.36
CA MET A 57 6.99 -10.03 -5.70
C MET A 57 8.42 -9.48 -5.76
N ARG A 58 9.06 -9.15 -4.62
CA ARG A 58 10.45 -8.66 -4.60
C ARG A 58 11.46 -9.72 -5.03
N ASP A 59 11.13 -10.97 -4.73
CA ASP A 59 11.96 -12.14 -5.06
C ASP A 59 11.79 -12.57 -6.53
N PHE A 60 10.97 -11.84 -7.30
CA PHE A 60 10.76 -12.10 -8.72
C PHE A 60 12.01 -11.71 -9.52
N ALA A 61 12.51 -12.67 -10.30
CA ALA A 61 13.53 -12.47 -11.31
C ALA A 61 12.94 -12.77 -12.69
N ASN A 62 13.13 -11.87 -13.65
CA ASN A 62 12.82 -12.14 -15.04
C ASN A 62 13.81 -13.20 -15.56
N MET A 63 13.29 -14.36 -15.95
CA MET A 63 14.10 -15.49 -16.38
C MET A 63 14.84 -15.23 -17.72
N ALA A 64 14.33 -14.33 -18.56
CA ALA A 64 14.94 -14.00 -19.85
C ALA A 64 16.07 -12.97 -19.72
N THR A 65 15.97 -12.02 -18.78
CA THR A 65 16.93 -10.91 -18.64
C THR A 65 17.79 -11.00 -17.37
N GLY A 66 17.43 -11.84 -16.41
CA GLY A 66 18.07 -11.91 -15.09
C GLY A 66 17.74 -10.72 -14.17
N GLU A 67 16.94 -9.76 -14.64
CA GLU A 67 16.55 -8.59 -13.86
C GLU A 67 15.74 -9.01 -12.63
N THR A 68 16.07 -8.48 -11.46
CA THR A 68 15.34 -8.72 -10.21
C THR A 68 14.48 -7.52 -9.84
N ARG A 69 13.49 -7.70 -8.96
CA ARG A 69 12.60 -6.61 -8.50
C ARG A 69 11.76 -5.96 -9.60
N VAL A 70 11.52 -6.73 -10.65
CA VAL A 70 10.83 -6.30 -11.86
C VAL A 70 9.41 -5.78 -11.56
N PHE A 71 8.74 -6.33 -10.54
CA PHE A 71 7.42 -5.91 -10.08
C PHE A 71 7.43 -4.98 -8.85
N ASP A 72 8.56 -4.32 -8.53
CA ASP A 72 8.60 -3.33 -7.44
C ASP A 72 7.71 -2.11 -7.72
N SER A 73 7.52 -1.77 -9.00
CA SER A 73 6.55 -0.79 -9.46
C SER A 73 5.35 -1.46 -10.13
N MET A 74 4.19 -0.82 -10.02
CA MET A 74 3.00 -1.26 -10.76
C MET A 74 3.19 -1.13 -12.27
N ASP A 75 4.04 -0.19 -12.72
CA ASP A 75 4.26 0.12 -14.13
C ASP A 75 4.67 -1.12 -14.94
N TYR A 76 5.49 -2.01 -14.37
CA TYR A 76 5.90 -3.23 -15.06
C TYR A 76 4.76 -4.24 -15.17
N LEU A 77 3.92 -4.38 -14.12
CA LEU A 77 2.75 -5.24 -14.15
C LEU A 77 1.76 -4.80 -15.24
N LEU A 78 1.68 -3.50 -15.47
CA LEU A 78 0.76 -2.88 -16.44
C LEU A 78 1.32 -2.80 -17.86
N ARG A 79 2.55 -3.26 -18.10
CA ARG A 79 3.04 -3.50 -19.45
C ARG A 79 2.17 -4.56 -20.13
N TYR A 80 2.20 -4.56 -21.46
CA TYR A 80 1.41 -5.47 -22.29
C TYR A 80 1.55 -6.95 -21.90
N ASP A 81 2.74 -7.37 -21.44
CA ASP A 81 3.08 -8.74 -21.08
C ASP A 81 3.27 -8.98 -19.57
N GLY A 82 3.26 -7.93 -18.74
CA GLY A 82 3.62 -8.02 -17.31
C GLY A 82 2.77 -9.00 -16.51
N LEU A 83 1.44 -8.95 -16.67
CA LEU A 83 0.53 -9.91 -16.03
C LEU A 83 0.73 -11.34 -16.51
N SER A 84 1.06 -11.52 -17.80
CA SER A 84 1.27 -12.85 -18.37
C SER A 84 2.59 -13.45 -17.89
N MET A 85 3.64 -12.64 -17.79
CA MET A 85 4.89 -13.05 -17.15
C MET A 85 4.68 -13.44 -15.69
N LEU A 86 3.95 -12.62 -14.92
CA LEU A 86 3.64 -12.92 -13.52
C LEU A 86 2.87 -14.23 -13.41
N TRP A 87 1.83 -14.41 -14.22
CA TRP A 87 1.04 -15.64 -14.25
C TRP A 87 1.89 -16.87 -14.57
N THR A 88 2.67 -16.83 -15.64
CA THR A 88 3.55 -17.95 -16.04
C THR A 88 4.53 -18.31 -14.93
N TYR A 89 5.14 -17.31 -14.29
CA TYR A 89 6.04 -17.53 -13.17
C TYR A 89 5.35 -18.19 -11.98
N LEU A 90 4.15 -17.73 -11.61
CA LEU A 90 3.41 -18.31 -10.48
C LEU A 90 3.01 -19.75 -10.78
N VAL A 91 2.47 -20.03 -11.97
CA VAL A 91 2.06 -21.38 -12.35
C VAL A 91 3.25 -22.33 -12.40
N THR A 92 4.41 -21.89 -12.89
CA THR A 92 5.61 -22.74 -13.00
C THR A 92 6.33 -22.94 -11.67
N ARG A 93 6.44 -21.90 -10.83
CA ARG A 93 7.21 -21.95 -9.58
C ARG A 93 6.39 -22.41 -8.38
N PHE A 94 5.07 -22.24 -8.41
CA PHE A 94 4.21 -22.73 -7.34
C PHE A 94 4.11 -24.25 -7.44
N VAL A 95 4.86 -24.98 -6.61
CA VAL A 95 4.83 -26.44 -6.58
C VAL A 95 3.91 -26.87 -5.44
N HIS A 96 2.95 -27.74 -5.75
CA HIS A 96 2.08 -28.36 -4.75
C HIS A 96 1.79 -29.81 -5.14
N ASP A 97 1.83 -30.72 -4.16
CA ASP A 97 1.79 -32.17 -4.42
C ASP A 97 0.44 -32.69 -4.90
N SER A 98 -0.60 -31.87 -4.81
CA SER A 98 -1.95 -32.21 -5.28
C SER A 98 -1.94 -32.61 -6.75
N ALA A 99 -2.44 -33.82 -7.04
CA ALA A 99 -2.63 -34.30 -8.41
C ALA A 99 -3.47 -33.32 -9.25
N PHE A 100 -4.46 -32.67 -8.63
CA PHE A 100 -5.30 -31.67 -9.29
C PHE A 100 -4.51 -30.44 -9.73
N TRP A 101 -3.57 -29.97 -8.92
CA TRP A 101 -2.71 -28.84 -9.28
C TRP A 101 -1.75 -29.21 -10.41
N ARG A 102 -1.14 -30.40 -10.36
CA ARG A 102 -0.26 -30.89 -11.43
C ARG A 102 -0.97 -30.95 -12.79
N VAL A 103 -2.22 -31.43 -12.83
CA VAL A 103 -3.03 -31.45 -14.05
C VAL A 103 -3.34 -30.02 -14.53
N LEU A 104 -3.69 -29.11 -13.63
CA LEU A 104 -3.97 -27.70 -13.98
C LEU A 104 -2.74 -26.95 -14.48
N GLN A 105 -1.56 -27.22 -13.91
CA GLN A 105 -0.29 -26.64 -14.36
C GLN A 105 0.08 -27.07 -15.78
N GLN A 106 -0.33 -28.29 -16.17
CA GLN A 106 -0.14 -28.83 -17.52
C GLN A 106 -1.21 -28.36 -18.53
N GLY A 107 -2.01 -27.35 -18.16
CA GLY A 107 -3.23 -26.95 -18.87
C GLY A 107 -3.08 -26.81 -20.40
N ASP A 108 -4.23 -26.87 -21.08
CA ASP A 108 -4.33 -26.82 -22.54
C ASP A 108 -3.80 -25.47 -23.10
N PRO A 109 -2.64 -25.45 -23.78
CA PRO A 109 -2.00 -24.21 -24.24
C PRO A 109 -2.87 -23.46 -25.28
N ASP A 110 -3.74 -24.17 -25.99
CA ASP A 110 -4.59 -23.60 -27.05
C ASP A 110 -5.88 -22.97 -26.49
N LYS A 111 -6.21 -23.24 -25.23
CA LYS A 111 -7.40 -22.67 -24.54
C LYS A 111 -7.07 -21.58 -23.53
N PHE A 112 -5.80 -21.34 -23.25
CA PHE A 112 -5.40 -20.27 -22.36
C PHE A 112 -5.51 -18.92 -23.07
N VAL A 113 -6.70 -18.33 -23.04
CA VAL A 113 -6.91 -17.01 -23.65
C VAL A 113 -6.31 -15.94 -22.74
N GLN A 114 -5.18 -15.37 -23.17
CA GLN A 114 -4.61 -14.17 -22.57
C GLN A 114 -5.68 -13.06 -22.61
N CYS A 115 -6.18 -12.66 -21.43
CA CYS A 115 -7.06 -11.52 -21.32
C CYS A 115 -6.26 -10.24 -21.60
N LYS A 116 -6.22 -9.80 -22.86
CA LYS A 116 -5.63 -8.51 -23.27
C LYS A 116 -6.29 -7.31 -22.58
N ASN A 117 -7.51 -7.50 -22.09
CA ASN A 117 -8.28 -6.48 -21.39
C ASN A 117 -8.23 -6.76 -19.89
N TYR A 118 -7.48 -5.94 -19.16
CA TYR A 118 -7.53 -5.92 -17.71
C TYR A 118 -8.65 -4.96 -17.26
N LEU A 119 -9.41 -5.38 -16.24
CA LEU A 119 -10.36 -4.50 -15.59
C LEU A 119 -9.66 -3.83 -14.40
N PHE A 120 -9.31 -2.55 -14.55
CA PHE A 120 -8.96 -1.75 -13.38
C PHE A 120 -10.21 -1.48 -12.55
N ARG A 121 -10.31 -2.16 -11.42
CA ARG A 121 -11.07 -1.63 -10.30
C ARG A 121 -10.07 -0.91 -9.44
N LEU A 122 -9.98 0.41 -9.59
CA LEU A 122 -9.58 1.22 -8.45
C LEU A 122 -10.54 0.77 -7.34
N ARG A 123 -10.00 0.27 -6.23
CA ARG A 123 -10.79 0.10 -5.01
C ARG A 123 -11.59 1.39 -4.92
N ASP A 124 -12.92 1.33 -4.94
CA ASP A 124 -13.73 2.52 -4.75
C ASP A 124 -13.13 3.18 -3.51
N ILE A 125 -12.38 4.27 -3.74
CA ILE A 125 -12.05 5.17 -2.66
C ILE A 125 -13.43 5.67 -2.37
N ASP A 126 -14.08 5.12 -1.34
CA ASP A 126 -15.47 5.40 -0.98
C ASP A 126 -15.59 6.94 -1.03
N THR A 127 -16.09 7.46 -2.15
CA THR A 127 -16.19 8.91 -2.37
C THR A 127 -17.39 9.45 -1.59
N GLU A 128 -18.24 8.52 -1.14
CA GLU A 128 -19.48 8.76 -0.46
C GLU A 128 -19.31 8.50 1.04
N LYS A 129 -19.12 9.59 1.79
CA LYS A 129 -18.89 9.64 3.25
C LYS A 129 -19.85 8.78 4.10
N ARG A 130 -20.99 8.36 3.53
CA ARG A 130 -22.04 7.59 4.21
C ARG A 130 -21.51 6.27 4.77
N ARG A 131 -20.65 5.58 4.03
CA ARG A 131 -20.13 4.28 4.46
C ARG A 131 -19.14 4.43 5.59
N GLU A 132 -18.27 5.43 5.54
CA GLU A 132 -17.35 5.78 6.63
C GLU A 132 -18.11 6.21 7.87
N VAL A 133 -19.15 7.05 7.73
CA VAL A 133 -20.00 7.46 8.85
C VAL A 133 -20.65 6.24 9.53
N ALA A 134 -21.17 5.28 8.76
CA ALA A 134 -21.73 4.06 9.32
C ALA A 134 -20.67 3.24 10.09
N GLN A 135 -19.45 3.11 9.56
CA GLN A 135 -18.36 2.41 10.21
C GLN A 135 -17.90 3.11 11.50
N ILE A 136 -17.73 4.44 11.47
CA ILE A 136 -17.35 5.26 12.62
C ILE A 136 -18.40 5.12 13.72
N ARG A 137 -19.69 5.26 13.36
CA ARG A 137 -20.80 5.08 14.30
C ARG A 137 -20.78 3.70 14.95
N GLY A 138 -20.58 2.64 14.18
CA GLY A 138 -20.49 1.28 14.72
C GLY A 138 -19.32 1.07 15.67
N ARG A 139 -18.18 1.77 15.46
CA ARG A 139 -17.04 1.74 16.39
C ARG A 139 -17.36 2.51 17.68
N LEU A 140 -17.91 3.72 17.57
CA LEU A 140 -18.30 4.53 18.72
C LEU A 140 -19.32 3.80 19.61
N GLN A 141 -20.32 3.14 19.01
CA GLN A 141 -21.29 2.31 19.74
C GLN A 141 -20.61 1.21 20.57
N LYS A 142 -19.59 0.55 20.03
CA LYS A 142 -18.84 -0.48 20.75
C LYS A 142 -18.07 0.05 21.96
N LEU A 143 -17.61 1.31 21.91
CA LEU A 143 -16.85 1.92 23.00
C LEU A 143 -17.70 2.16 24.26
N VAL A 144 -19.03 2.19 24.12
CA VAL A 144 -19.96 2.47 25.23
C VAL A 144 -20.91 1.30 25.53
N LEU A 145 -20.87 0.22 24.74
CA LEU A 145 -21.82 -0.89 24.83
C LEU A 145 -21.78 -1.63 26.18
N ASN A 146 -20.62 -1.63 26.85
CA ASN A 146 -20.39 -2.36 28.10
C ASN A 146 -20.08 -1.43 29.28
N GLU A 147 -20.41 -0.15 29.16
CA GLU A 147 -20.05 0.86 30.15
C GLU A 147 -21.22 1.20 31.05
N GLU A 148 -20.96 1.33 32.35
CA GLU A 148 -21.91 1.89 33.30
C GLU A 148 -21.86 3.41 33.20
N LEU A 149 -22.76 3.97 32.38
CA LEU A 149 -22.87 5.41 32.21
C LEU A 149 -23.87 6.02 33.22
N PRO A 150 -23.66 7.29 33.64
CA PRO A 150 -24.64 8.02 34.43
C PRO A 150 -26.03 8.02 33.77
N PRO A 151 -27.13 8.07 34.55
CA PRO A 151 -28.50 7.97 34.03
C PRO A 151 -28.88 9.03 32.99
N ASP A 152 -28.19 10.16 32.99
CA ASP A 152 -28.41 11.34 32.14
C ASP A 152 -27.26 11.57 31.13
N ALA A 153 -26.30 10.65 31.05
CA ALA A 153 -25.18 10.79 30.13
C ALA A 153 -25.61 10.60 28.67
N ASP A 154 -25.15 11.52 27.80
CA ASP A 154 -25.30 11.36 26.36
C ASP A 154 -24.29 10.32 25.84
N MET A 155 -24.80 9.18 25.37
CA MET A 155 -23.98 8.08 24.87
C MET A 155 -23.03 8.46 23.72
N MET A 156 -23.43 9.40 22.86
CA MET A 156 -22.59 9.84 21.76
C MET A 156 -21.44 10.72 22.27
N ILE A 157 -21.73 11.61 23.21
CA ILE A 157 -20.70 12.45 23.85
C ILE A 157 -19.70 11.57 24.60
N GLU A 158 -20.15 10.59 25.38
CA GLU A 158 -19.26 9.68 26.12
C GLU A 158 -18.42 8.80 25.18
N ALA A 159 -19.00 8.29 24.10
CA ALA A 159 -18.25 7.55 23.09
C ALA A 159 -17.17 8.42 22.42
N MET A 160 -17.48 9.68 22.14
CA MET A 160 -16.53 10.62 21.56
C MET A 160 -15.39 10.97 22.52
N LYS A 161 -15.67 11.20 23.81
CA LYS A 161 -14.64 11.46 24.82
C LYS A 161 -13.64 10.31 24.89
N LYS A 162 -14.13 9.06 24.98
CA LYS A 162 -13.29 7.86 24.98
C LYS A 162 -12.46 7.74 23.72
N PHE A 163 -13.07 7.99 22.56
CA PHE A 163 -12.36 7.95 21.29
C PHE A 163 -11.23 8.99 21.23
N VAL A 164 -11.44 10.20 21.76
CA VAL A 164 -10.40 11.24 21.83
C VAL A 164 -9.25 10.80 22.74
N MET A 165 -9.55 10.31 23.95
CA MET A 165 -8.52 9.80 24.87
C MET A 165 -7.67 8.69 24.23
N MET A 166 -8.31 7.73 23.56
CA MET A 166 -7.59 6.67 22.85
C MET A 166 -6.72 7.18 21.69
N CYS A 167 -7.11 8.29 21.05
CA CYS A 167 -6.26 8.93 20.05
C CYS A 167 -5.01 9.52 20.70
N GLU A 168 -5.17 10.23 21.83
CA GLU A 168 -4.05 10.80 22.59
C GLU A 168 -3.08 9.69 23.05
N ASP A 169 -3.60 8.62 23.66
CA ASP A 169 -2.79 7.46 24.09
C ASP A 169 -1.98 6.88 22.91
N TYR A 170 -2.60 6.74 21.74
CA TYR A 170 -1.93 6.23 20.54
C TYR A 170 -0.85 7.19 19.99
N GLU A 171 -1.10 8.50 20.01
CA GLU A 171 -0.14 9.51 19.58
C GLU A 171 1.10 9.50 20.47
N ASP A 172 0.89 9.38 21.79
CA ASP A 172 1.96 9.26 22.80
C ASP A 172 2.74 7.95 22.63
N GLU A 173 2.06 6.80 22.51
CA GLU A 173 2.71 5.48 22.33
C GLU A 173 3.53 5.37 21.04
N THR A 174 3.09 6.04 19.98
CA THR A 174 3.72 5.91 18.65
C THR A 174 4.64 7.04 18.28
N GLU A 175 4.77 8.06 19.13
CA GLU A 175 5.49 9.32 18.87
C GLU A 175 5.02 9.98 17.56
N ARG A 176 3.71 9.97 17.30
CA ARG A 176 3.11 10.49 16.06
C ARG A 176 2.11 11.58 16.36
N ASP A 177 2.34 12.78 15.82
CA ASP A 177 1.43 13.91 15.89
C ASP A 177 0.44 13.90 14.72
N PHE A 178 -0.86 13.85 15.01
CA PHE A 178 -1.90 13.85 13.98
C PHE A 178 -1.85 15.07 13.04
N PRO A 179 -1.73 16.32 13.53
CA PRO A 179 -1.51 17.49 12.68
C PRO A 179 -0.31 17.35 11.73
N GLU A 180 0.83 16.84 12.19
CA GLU A 180 2.01 16.60 11.36
C GLU A 180 1.74 15.53 10.28
N GLU A 181 1.08 14.42 10.62
CA GLU A 181 0.68 13.41 9.65
C GLU A 181 -0.24 13.98 8.56
N VAL A 182 -1.21 14.82 8.94
CA VAL A 182 -2.11 15.49 7.99
C VAL A 182 -1.31 16.41 7.06
N ARG A 183 -0.36 17.19 7.58
CA ARG A 183 0.52 18.04 6.76
C ARG A 183 1.36 17.19 5.79
N LYS A 184 1.95 16.09 6.26
CA LYS A 184 2.71 15.14 5.44
C LYS A 184 1.85 14.55 4.32
N LYS A 185 0.61 14.15 4.61
CA LYS A 185 -0.34 13.61 3.62
C LYS A 185 -0.78 14.68 2.61
N ARG A 186 -1.09 15.90 3.07
CA ARG A 186 -1.45 17.03 2.19
C ARG A 186 -0.32 17.37 1.22
N LYS A 187 0.92 17.44 1.70
CA LYS A 187 2.10 17.69 0.85
C LYS A 187 2.22 16.63 -0.25
N ARG A 188 2.17 15.34 0.11
CA ARG A 188 2.21 14.24 -0.87
C ARG A 188 1.08 14.33 -1.89
N TYR A 189 -0.13 14.68 -1.45
CA TYR A 189 -1.26 14.84 -2.34
C TYR A 189 -1.01 15.96 -3.36
N MET A 190 -0.54 17.13 -2.91
CA MET A 190 -0.21 18.24 -3.80
C MET A 190 0.92 17.89 -4.76
N ASP A 191 1.97 17.21 -4.29
CA ASP A 191 3.07 16.72 -5.13
C ASP A 191 2.56 15.79 -6.24
N ILE A 192 1.61 14.89 -5.92
CA ILE A 192 0.99 13.99 -6.90
C ILE A 192 0.16 14.78 -7.91
N GLN A 193 -0.59 15.80 -7.48
CA GLN A 193 -1.40 16.62 -8.39
C GLN A 193 -0.53 17.47 -9.31
N MET A 194 0.55 18.07 -8.80
CA MET A 194 1.54 18.77 -9.60
C MET A 194 2.20 17.85 -10.62
N LEU A 195 2.59 16.64 -10.21
CA LEU A 195 3.18 15.66 -11.13
C LEU A 195 2.20 15.30 -12.26
N LYS A 196 0.91 15.09 -11.95
CA LYS A 196 -0.12 14.86 -12.97
C LYS A 196 -0.27 16.04 -13.94
N LEU A 197 -0.22 17.27 -13.43
CA LEU A 197 -0.30 18.47 -14.25
C LEU A 197 0.88 18.58 -15.21
N LEU A 198 2.11 18.44 -14.70
CA LEU A 198 3.35 18.46 -15.50
C LEU A 198 3.35 17.37 -16.59
N LEU A 199 2.84 16.18 -16.27
CA LEU A 199 2.67 15.09 -17.24
C LEU A 199 1.63 15.42 -18.30
N SER A 200 0.54 16.07 -17.92
CA SER A 200 -0.51 16.49 -18.86
C SER A 200 -0.04 17.61 -19.80
N GLU A 201 0.89 18.45 -19.37
CA GLU A 201 1.50 19.51 -20.18
C GLU A 201 2.60 18.97 -21.10
N LYS A 202 3.47 18.06 -20.62
CA LYS A 202 4.49 17.40 -21.45
C LYS A 202 3.89 16.51 -22.55
N ARG A 203 2.76 15.84 -22.28
CA ARG A 203 2.00 15.07 -23.31
C ARG A 203 1.44 15.94 -24.43
N LYS A 204 1.26 17.24 -24.20
CA LYS A 204 0.79 18.18 -25.23
C LYS A 204 1.92 18.69 -26.12
N THR A 205 3.18 18.50 -25.74
CA THR A 205 4.32 19.20 -26.36
C THR A 205 5.37 18.29 -27.01
N THR A 206 5.41 16.96 -26.81
CA THR A 206 6.35 16.08 -27.55
C THR A 206 6.01 14.58 -27.52
N ASP A 207 6.53 13.84 -28.51
CA ASP A 207 6.41 12.40 -28.77
C ASP A 207 6.71 11.49 -27.56
N ASP A 208 5.83 10.51 -27.31
CA ASP A 208 5.65 9.79 -26.02
C ASP A 208 6.93 9.07 -25.50
N MET A 209 7.84 8.68 -26.39
CA MET A 209 9.05 7.93 -26.04
C MET A 209 10.17 8.79 -25.43
N ASN A 210 10.27 10.06 -25.83
CA ASN A 210 11.30 10.98 -25.30
C ASN A 210 10.99 11.45 -23.88
N VAL A 211 9.70 11.52 -23.54
CA VAL A 211 9.23 11.90 -22.20
C VAL A 211 9.64 10.85 -21.16
N LEU A 212 9.56 9.56 -21.49
CA LEU A 212 9.88 8.47 -20.54
C LEU A 212 11.37 8.41 -20.20
N HIS A 213 12.25 8.59 -21.19
CA HIS A 213 13.71 8.59 -20.98
C HIS A 213 14.18 9.81 -20.18
N THR A 214 13.65 11.00 -20.47
CA THR A 214 13.95 12.20 -19.68
C THR A 214 13.40 12.10 -18.25
N MET A 215 12.23 11.48 -18.05
CA MET A 215 11.67 11.23 -16.72
C MET A 215 12.51 10.29 -15.85
N GLN A 216 13.08 9.23 -16.44
CA GLN A 216 13.99 8.33 -15.72
C GLN A 216 15.28 9.06 -15.30
N ALA A 217 15.83 9.89 -16.20
CA ALA A 217 17.00 10.69 -15.91
C ALA A 217 16.74 11.77 -14.83
N GLU A 218 15.63 12.50 -14.90
CA GLU A 218 15.24 13.51 -13.90
C GLU A 218 14.96 12.87 -12.53
N ARG A 219 14.35 11.68 -12.50
CA ARG A 219 14.07 10.95 -11.24
C ARG A 219 15.36 10.45 -10.57
N GLU A 220 16.32 9.94 -11.34
CA GLU A 220 17.64 9.58 -10.81
C GLU A 220 18.41 10.82 -10.35
N ALA A 221 18.35 11.94 -11.09
CA ALA A 221 18.93 13.21 -10.66
C ALA A 221 18.32 13.71 -9.34
N LEU A 222 17.00 13.60 -9.15
CA LEU A 222 16.31 13.96 -7.91
C LEU A 222 16.68 13.03 -6.74
N LYS A 223 16.88 11.73 -6.98
CA LYS A 223 17.39 10.81 -5.94
C LYS A 223 18.81 11.19 -5.54
N ILE A 224 19.66 11.53 -6.51
CA ILE A 224 21.05 11.95 -6.27
C ILE A 224 21.09 13.29 -5.52
N MET A 225 20.27 14.26 -5.89
CA MET A 225 20.17 15.55 -5.18
C MET A 225 19.68 15.36 -3.74
N ARG A 226 18.64 14.55 -3.50
CA ARG A 226 18.18 14.24 -2.13
C ARG A 226 19.24 13.51 -1.31
N ALA A 227 19.99 12.59 -1.92
CA ALA A 227 21.09 11.90 -1.25
C ALA A 227 22.27 12.84 -0.92
N ARG A 228 22.40 13.97 -1.64
CA ARG A 228 23.36 15.04 -1.33
C ARG A 228 22.83 15.98 -0.25
N GLU A 229 21.57 16.41 -0.32
CA GLU A 229 20.94 17.25 0.72
C GLU A 229 20.91 16.56 2.09
N VAL A 230 20.56 15.26 2.15
CA VAL A 230 20.57 14.49 3.40
C VAL A 230 22.00 14.38 3.97
N ARG A 231 23.02 14.30 3.11
CA ARG A 231 24.43 14.32 3.53
C ARG A 231 24.83 15.69 4.06
N TYR A 232 24.47 16.76 3.34
CA TYR A 232 24.78 18.14 3.71
C TYR A 232 24.13 18.55 5.04
N MET A 233 22.86 18.17 5.26
CA MET A 233 22.15 18.38 6.52
C MET A 233 22.71 17.54 7.68
N GLY A 234 23.27 16.36 7.38
CA GLY A 234 23.99 15.54 8.36
C GLY A 234 25.32 16.16 8.79
N GLU A 235 26.09 16.67 7.82
CA GLU A 235 27.37 17.35 8.04
C GLU A 235 27.19 18.69 8.78
N GLU A 236 26.15 19.48 8.47
CA GLU A 236 25.80 20.70 9.21
C GLU A 236 25.43 20.40 10.66
N LYS A 237 24.67 19.34 10.91
CA LYS A 237 24.29 18.92 12.26
C LYS A 237 25.53 18.48 13.06
N GLU A 238 26.44 17.74 12.42
CA GLU A 238 27.70 17.32 13.03
C GLU A 238 28.65 18.51 13.31
N LEU A 239 28.66 19.54 12.45
CA LEU A 239 29.41 20.77 12.63
C LEU A 239 28.83 21.65 13.76
N MET A 240 27.50 21.72 13.87
CA MET A 240 26.81 22.43 14.94
C MET A 240 27.02 21.75 16.30
N ASP A 241 27.03 20.41 16.35
CA ASP A 241 27.31 19.66 17.57
C ASP A 241 28.79 19.77 18.00
N LYS A 242 29.73 19.83 17.05
CA LYS A 242 31.16 20.09 17.34
C LYS A 242 31.40 21.52 17.84
N ASN A 243 30.62 22.50 17.37
CA ASN A 243 30.73 23.90 17.80
C ASN A 243 30.08 24.19 19.16
N LYS A 244 29.11 23.38 19.61
CA LYS A 244 28.56 23.46 20.97
C LYS A 244 29.55 23.01 22.07
N ILE A 245 30.63 22.31 21.72
CA ILE A 245 31.62 21.79 22.68
C ILE A 245 32.69 22.85 23.07
N LYS A 246 32.68 24.04 22.46
CA LYS A 246 33.61 25.14 22.84
C LYS A 246 32.90 26.28 23.56
N THR A 247 32.55 26.06 24.82
CA THR A 247 32.41 27.16 25.79
C THR A 247 33.40 26.89 26.93
N PRO A 248 34.47 27.68 27.11
CA PRO A 248 35.40 27.46 28.20
C PRO A 248 34.71 27.76 29.53
N ALA A 249 34.89 26.85 30.50
CA ALA A 249 34.47 27.04 31.87
C ALA A 249 35.07 28.34 32.44
N ARG A 250 34.21 29.21 32.99
CA ARG A 250 34.62 30.31 33.86
C ARG A 250 35.40 29.72 35.04
N GLN A 251 36.69 30.01 35.10
CA GLN A 251 37.50 29.82 36.29
C GLN A 251 36.92 30.67 37.41
N GLY A 252 36.67 30.03 38.56
CA GLY A 252 36.32 30.72 39.79
C GLY A 252 37.51 31.54 40.29
N SER A 253 37.23 32.77 40.70
CA SER A 253 38.05 33.50 41.66
C SER A 253 37.25 33.61 42.95
N GLN A 254 37.72 32.92 43.98
CA GLN A 254 37.39 33.21 45.37
C GLN A 254 37.87 34.62 45.74
N ASN A 255 37.12 35.25 46.64
CA ASN A 255 37.53 36.21 47.68
C ASN A 255 36.29 37.04 48.03
N GLU A 256 35.96 37.42 49.25
CA GLU A 256 36.30 37.07 50.63
C GLU A 256 35.34 37.97 51.43
N CYS A 257 34.93 37.50 52.61
CA CYS A 257 34.54 38.32 53.77
C CYS A 257 33.48 39.43 53.65
N GLY A 258 32.49 39.37 54.57
CA GLY A 258 31.82 40.58 55.04
C GLY A 258 30.43 40.36 55.60
N ASN A 259 30.37 40.08 56.91
CA ASN A 259 29.18 40.29 57.74
C ASN A 259 28.57 41.68 57.52
N ILE A 260 27.26 41.83 57.75
CA ILE A 260 26.68 42.59 58.88
C ILE A 260 25.14 42.54 58.75
N ASP A 261 24.52 42.43 59.93
CA ASP A 261 23.11 42.51 60.33
C ASP A 261 22.33 43.65 59.61
N GLU A 262 21.01 43.65 59.46
CA GLU A 262 19.85 43.33 60.33
C GLU A 262 18.66 42.88 59.45
#